data_AF-A0A261FX81-F1
#
_entry.id   AF-A0A261FX81-F1
#
_cell.length_a   1.000
_cell.length_b   1.000
_cell.length_c   1.000
_cell.angle_alpha   90.00
_cell.angle_beta   90.00
_cell.angle_gamma   90.00
#
_symmetry.space_group_name_H-M   'P 1'
#
loop_
_entity.id
_entity.type
_entity.pdbx_description
1 polymer ?
#
loop_
_entity_poly.entity_id
_entity_poly.type
_entity_poly.pdbx_seq_one_letter_code
_entity_poly.pdbx_strand_id
1 'polypeptide(L)'
;GTEVTLPVQLKGGKTLDTRIVGVDGPRWMLRGIFSGKAATDPTDPETQALNGFFADIVVDRGEEPLAPRDLIPMHPPVAPAERKAAAAAAQNGDNAEDKEHLKDIPNRPDGPFDSDQQVEVKTTLSRGPMFSEVR
;
A
#
# COMPACT_ATOMS: atom_id res chain seq x y z
N GLY A 1 -16.53 -4.89 0.65
CA GLY A 1 -15.58 -5.91 0.18
C GLY A 1 -16.00 -7.27 0.71
N THR A 2 -15.26 -8.32 0.38
CA THR A 2 -15.45 -9.67 0.93
C THR A 2 -14.83 -9.76 2.31
N GLU A 3 -15.57 -10.23 3.31
CA GLU A 3 -15.06 -10.40 4.67
C GLU A 3 -14.91 -11.88 5.04
N VAL A 4 -13.78 -12.23 5.66
CA VAL A 4 -13.49 -13.58 6.15
C VAL A 4 -12.90 -13.48 7.55
N THR A 5 -13.50 -14.20 8.49
CA THR A 5 -12.93 -14.35 9.85
C THR A 5 -12.03 -15.58 9.88
N LEU A 6 -10.80 -15.39 10.35
CA LEU A 6 -9.77 -16.41 10.43
C LEU A 6 -9.26 -16.51 11.88
N PRO A 7 -9.59 -17.59 12.60
CA PRO A 7 -8.98 -17.87 13.89
C PRO A 7 -7.53 -18.36 13.68
N VAL A 8 -6.56 -17.64 14.24
CA VAL A 8 -5.13 -17.98 14.17
C VAL A 8 -4.69 -18.56 15.51
N GLN A 9 -4.21 -19.80 15.50
CA GLN A 9 -3.64 -20.44 16.70
C GLN A 9 -2.19 -20.02 16.87
N LEU A 10 -1.88 -19.37 18.00
CA LEU A 10 -0.52 -19.02 18.37
C LEU A 10 0.14 -20.12 19.22
N LYS A 11 1.47 -20.13 19.23
CA LYS A 11 2.24 -20.95 20.18
C LYS A 11 1.83 -20.60 21.61
N GLY A 12 1.48 -21.62 22.39
CA GLY A 12 0.96 -21.47 23.77
C GLY A 12 -0.56 -21.64 23.89
N GLY A 13 -1.27 -22.08 22.83
CA GLY A 13 -2.69 -22.43 22.90
C GLY A 13 -3.64 -21.22 22.89
N LYS A 14 -3.12 -20.02 22.65
CA LYS A 14 -3.92 -18.80 22.52
C LYS A 14 -4.43 -18.68 21.08
N THR A 15 -5.74 -18.54 20.92
CA THR A 15 -6.36 -18.24 19.63
C THR A 15 -6.55 -16.74 19.48
N LEU A 16 -6.13 -16.18 18.34
CA LEU A 16 -6.39 -14.81 17.93
C LEU A 16 -7.38 -14.81 16.78
N ASP A 17 -8.55 -14.24 17.02
CA ASP A 17 -9.52 -14.01 15.96
C ASP A 17 -9.08 -12.81 15.11
N THR A 18 -8.99 -13.04 13.80
CA THR A 18 -8.58 -12.05 12.81
C THR A 18 -9.68 -11.90 11.78
N ARG A 19 -10.01 -10.66 11.39
CA ARG A 19 -10.97 -10.37 10.33
C ARG A 19 -10.23 -9.82 9.13
N ILE A 20 -10.42 -10.46 7.98
CA ILE A 20 -9.79 -10.07 6.73
C ILE A 20 -10.87 -9.47 5.83
N VAL A 21 -10.62 -8.28 5.31
CA VAL A 21 -11.50 -7.59 4.37
C VAL A 21 -10.76 -7.41 3.05
N GLY A 22 -11.30 -7.96 1.98
CA GLY A 22 -10.78 -7.81 0.61
C GLY A 22 -11.65 -6.87 -0.21
N VAL A 23 -11.04 -5.92 -0.90
CA VAL A 23 -11.71 -5.06 -1.89
C VAL A 23 -10.99 -5.24 -3.20
N ASP A 24 -11.70 -5.78 -4.19
CA ASP A 24 -11.17 -5.94 -5.55
C ASP A 24 -11.47 -4.70 -6.37
N GLY A 25 -10.45 -4.21 -7.08
CA GLY A 25 -10.55 -3.17 -8.08
C GLY A 25 -9.90 -3.61 -9.39
N PRO A 26 -9.87 -2.74 -10.41
CA PRO A 26 -9.29 -3.07 -11.70
C PRO A 26 -7.83 -3.51 -11.57
N ARG A 27 -7.58 -4.81 -11.76
CA ARG A 27 -6.26 -5.46 -11.65
C ARG A 27 -5.65 -5.46 -10.24
N TRP A 28 -6.32 -4.98 -9.20
CA TRP A 28 -5.77 -4.86 -7.83
C TRP A 28 -6.72 -5.39 -6.76
N MET A 29 -6.16 -5.74 -5.59
CA MET A 29 -6.91 -6.09 -4.40
C MET A 29 -6.32 -5.33 -3.20
N LEU A 30 -7.16 -4.60 -2.46
CA LEU A 30 -6.83 -4.03 -1.17
C LEU A 30 -7.25 -5.03 -0.08
N ARG A 31 -6.31 -5.40 0.78
CA ARG A 31 -6.54 -6.35 1.87
C ARG A 31 -6.33 -5.68 3.23
N GLY A 32 -7.41 -5.49 3.97
CA GLY A 32 -7.38 -5.12 5.38
C GLY A 32 -7.33 -6.36 6.26
N ILE A 33 -6.49 -6.34 7.30
CA ILE A 33 -6.42 -7.40 8.30
C ILE A 33 -6.57 -6.74 9.67
N PHE A 34 -7.68 -7.03 10.34
CA PHE A 34 -8.01 -6.52 11.66
C PHE A 34 -7.82 -7.65 12.68
N SER A 35 -7.25 -7.33 13.84
CA SER A 35 -7.06 -8.28 14.95
C SER A 35 -7.57 -7.67 16.25
N GLY A 36 -7.88 -8.51 17.25
CA GLY A 36 -8.41 -8.05 18.53
C GLY A 36 -9.87 -7.58 18.42
N LYS A 37 -10.24 -6.50 19.13
CA LYS A 37 -11.62 -5.99 19.17
C LYS A 37 -12.15 -5.61 17.78
N ALA A 38 -11.28 -5.05 16.94
CA ALA A 38 -11.57 -4.72 15.54
C ALA A 38 -11.94 -5.93 14.67
N ALA A 39 -11.63 -7.14 15.12
CA ALA A 39 -11.99 -8.38 14.44
C ALA A 39 -13.31 -8.98 14.92
N THR A 40 -13.69 -8.75 16.19
CA THR A 40 -14.78 -9.48 16.86
C THR A 40 -16.00 -8.65 17.19
N ASP A 41 -15.84 -7.35 17.46
CA ASP A 41 -16.94 -6.45 17.85
C ASP A 41 -17.15 -5.34 16.80
N PRO A 42 -18.22 -5.42 15.99
CA PRO A 42 -18.51 -4.41 14.98
C PRO A 42 -19.00 -3.08 15.56
N THR A 43 -19.45 -3.05 16.82
CA THR A 43 -20.00 -1.85 17.48
C THR A 43 -18.96 -1.06 18.25
N ASP A 44 -17.78 -1.65 18.51
CA ASP A 44 -16.69 -1.00 19.23
C ASP A 44 -16.21 0.26 18.49
N PRO A 45 -15.96 1.39 19.19
CA PRO A 45 -15.48 2.63 18.58
C PRO A 45 -14.19 2.47 17.77
N GLU A 46 -13.26 1.61 18.19
CA GLU A 46 -12.02 1.34 17.45
C GLU A 46 -12.32 0.65 16.12
N THR A 47 -13.27 -0.30 16.12
CA THR A 47 -13.72 -0.98 14.91
C THR A 47 -14.34 -0.01 13.92
N GLN A 48 -15.20 0.89 14.39
CA GLN A 48 -15.83 1.91 13.54
C GLN A 48 -14.80 2.87 12.96
N ALA A 49 -13.85 3.35 13.78
CA ALA A 49 -12.79 4.24 13.33
C ALA A 49 -11.88 3.58 12.27
N LEU A 50 -11.47 2.32 12.50
CA LEU A 50 -10.65 1.57 11.56
C LEU A 50 -11.40 1.23 10.27
N ASN A 51 -12.69 0.88 10.35
CA ASN A 51 -13.52 0.66 9.18
C ASN A 51 -13.68 1.95 8.36
N GLY A 52 -13.90 3.09 9.02
CA GLY A 52 -13.96 4.40 8.37
C GLY A 52 -12.65 4.72 7.64
N PHE A 53 -11.52 4.59 8.34
CA PHE A 53 -10.21 4.79 7.73
C PHE A 53 -9.98 3.87 6.52
N PHE A 54 -10.36 2.59 6.62
CA PHE A 54 -10.21 1.64 5.52
C PHE A 54 -11.11 1.99 4.32
N ALA A 55 -12.32 2.49 4.57
CA ALA A 55 -13.24 2.92 3.52
C ALA A 55 -12.78 4.18 2.79
N ASP A 56 -12.04 5.06 3.47
CA ASP A 56 -11.49 6.30 2.90
C ASP A 56 -10.20 6.07 2.09
N ILE A 57 -9.68 4.84 2.03
CA ILE A 57 -8.48 4.52 1.24
C ILE A 57 -8.81 4.63 -0.26
N VAL A 58 -8.11 5.53 -0.93
CA VAL A 58 -8.13 5.65 -2.40
C VAL A 58 -6.93 4.90 -2.96
N VAL A 59 -7.19 3.98 -3.89
CA VAL A 59 -6.14 3.27 -4.63
C VAL A 59 -6.07 3.83 -6.04
N ASP A 60 -4.97 4.51 -6.35
CA ASP A 60 -4.62 4.94 -7.70
C ASP A 60 -3.46 4.08 -8.23
N ARG A 61 -3.70 3.41 -9.35
CA ARG A 61 -2.75 2.50 -10.02
C ARG A 61 -2.38 2.96 -11.43
N GLY A 62 -2.78 4.17 -11.81
CA GLY A 62 -2.64 4.68 -13.17
C GLY A 62 -3.52 3.95 -14.18
N GLU A 63 -3.46 4.40 -15.44
CA GLU A 63 -4.26 3.86 -16.55
C GLU A 63 -3.46 2.89 -17.45
N GLU A 64 -2.13 2.84 -17.28
CA GLU A 64 -1.25 2.05 -18.15
C GLU A 64 -1.34 0.53 -17.85
N PRO A 65 -1.48 -0.32 -18.88
CA PRO A 65 -1.56 -1.76 -18.69
C PRO A 65 -0.19 -2.36 -18.33
N LEU A 66 0.01 -2.67 -17.04
CA LEU A 66 1.16 -3.43 -16.53
C LEU A 66 0.90 -4.94 -16.60
N ALA A 67 1.88 -5.76 -17.01
CA ALA A 67 1.70 -7.21 -17.05
C ALA A 67 1.56 -7.81 -15.63
N PRO A 68 0.92 -8.98 -15.46
CA PRO A 68 0.86 -9.64 -14.18
C PRO A 68 2.29 -9.88 -13.64
N ARG A 69 2.52 -9.49 -12.38
CA ARG A 69 3.81 -9.57 -11.66
C ARG A 69 4.85 -8.49 -12.00
N ASP A 70 4.54 -7.54 -12.89
CA ASP A 70 5.38 -6.35 -13.04
C ASP A 70 5.39 -5.56 -11.72
N LEU A 71 6.58 -5.08 -11.36
CA LEU A 71 6.75 -4.22 -10.20
C LEU A 71 6.01 -2.91 -10.44
N ILE A 72 5.11 -2.56 -9.52
CA ILE A 72 4.41 -1.27 -9.58
C ILE A 72 5.44 -0.19 -9.15
N PRO A 73 5.73 0.79 -10.00
CA PRO A 73 6.59 1.90 -9.63
C PRO A 73 6.00 2.64 -8.43
N MET A 74 6.78 2.77 -7.36
CA MET A 74 6.36 3.48 -6.15
C MET A 74 7.13 4.80 -6.06
N HIS A 75 6.44 5.85 -5.63
CA HIS A 75 7.06 7.11 -5.22
C HIS A 75 6.99 7.21 -3.69
N PRO A 76 7.90 7.96 -3.05
CA PRO A 76 7.85 8.19 -1.61
C PRO A 76 6.53 8.88 -1.20
N PRO A 77 5.97 8.54 -0.02
CA PRO A 77 4.71 9.13 0.41
C PRO A 77 4.86 10.63 0.57
N VAL A 78 3.93 11.37 -0.04
CA VAL A 78 3.88 12.83 0.03
C VAL A 78 3.55 13.29 1.45
N ALA A 79 4.42 14.13 2.01
CA ALA A 79 4.25 14.61 3.37
C ALA A 79 2.96 15.43 3.50
N PRO A 80 2.30 15.47 4.68
CA PRO A 80 1.11 16.30 4.87
C PRO A 80 1.31 17.77 4.50
N ALA A 81 2.51 18.31 4.75
CA ALA A 81 2.89 19.68 4.38
C ALA A 81 2.97 19.87 2.85
N GLU A 82 3.52 18.89 2.13
CA GLU A 82 3.64 18.91 0.67
C GLU A 82 2.26 18.81 0.00
N ARG A 83 1.38 17.95 0.52
CA ARG A 83 -0.03 17.88 0.07
C ARG A 83 -0.76 19.19 0.28
N LYS A 84 -0.55 19.85 1.43
CA LYS A 84 -1.18 21.14 1.73
C LYS A 84 -0.64 22.25 0.82
N ALA A 85 0.66 22.25 0.51
CA ALA A 85 1.26 23.19 -0.41
C ALA A 85 0.77 23.00 -1.86
N ALA A 86 0.67 21.75 -2.34
CA ALA A 86 0.10 21.42 -3.65
C ALA A 86 -1.37 21.85 -3.75
N ALA A 87 -2.18 21.58 -2.72
CA ALA A 87 -3.58 22.02 -2.67
C ALA A 87 -3.75 23.55 -2.66
N ALA A 88 -2.86 24.28 -1.97
CA ALA A 88 -2.88 25.74 -1.95
C ALA A 88 -2.42 26.36 -3.29
N ALA A 89 -1.47 25.72 -3.98
CA ALA A 89 -1.04 26.16 -5.31
C ALA A 89 -2.13 25.95 -6.37
N ALA A 90 -2.91 24.87 -6.27
CA ALA A 90 -4.04 24.59 -7.17
C ALA A 90 -5.21 25.59 -7.01
N GLN A 91 -5.37 26.22 -5.84
CA GLN A 91 -6.44 27.19 -5.58
C GLN A 91 -6.19 28.59 -6.17
N ASN A 92 -4.98 28.90 -6.64
CA ASN A 92 -4.64 30.18 -7.25
C ASN A 92 -4.77 30.20 -8.80
N GLY A 93 -5.22 29.09 -9.41
CA GLY A 93 -5.47 29.00 -10.85
C GLY A 93 -6.97 28.98 -11.18
N ASP A 94 -7.50 30.09 -11.70
CA ASP A 94 -8.85 30.18 -12.27
C ASP A 94 -9.02 29.25 -13.49
N ASN A 95 -9.81 28.17 -13.37
CA ASN A 95 -10.97 27.83 -14.23
C ASN A 95 -11.46 26.38 -14.03
N ALA A 96 -12.72 26.20 -14.42
CA ALA A 96 -13.62 25.09 -14.19
C ALA A 96 -13.26 23.75 -14.89
N GLU A 97 -14.00 22.72 -14.46
CA GLU A 97 -14.23 21.40 -15.08
C GLU A 97 -13.46 20.20 -14.48
N ASP A 98 -14.19 19.49 -13.62
CA ASP A 98 -14.42 18.03 -13.64
C ASP A 98 -13.23 17.04 -13.57
N LYS A 99 -13.14 16.37 -12.41
CA LYS A 99 -12.61 15.01 -12.19
C LYS A 99 -11.09 14.75 -12.32
N GLU A 100 -10.24 15.74 -12.15
CA GLU A 100 -8.79 15.56 -12.41
C GLU A 100 -7.87 15.73 -11.18
N HIS A 101 -8.39 15.78 -9.95
CA HIS A 101 -7.57 15.97 -8.74
C HIS A 101 -6.66 14.78 -8.36
N LEU A 102 -6.74 13.65 -9.08
CA LEU A 102 -5.79 12.55 -8.91
C LEU A 102 -4.47 12.83 -9.64
N LYS A 103 -4.41 13.74 -10.62
CA LYS A 103 -3.20 13.94 -11.43
C LYS A 103 -2.08 14.70 -10.71
N ASP A 104 -2.38 15.41 -9.64
CA ASP A 104 -1.43 16.27 -8.91
C ASP A 104 -0.76 15.58 -7.72
N ILE A 105 -0.29 14.34 -7.86
CA ILE A 105 0.57 13.74 -6.83
C ILE A 105 2.03 14.16 -7.09
N PRO A 106 2.68 14.88 -6.16
CA PRO A 106 4.09 15.24 -6.29
C PRO A 106 4.98 14.00 -6.53
N ASN A 107 5.87 14.06 -7.53
CA ASN A 107 6.79 12.99 -7.92
C ASN A 107 6.12 11.68 -8.41
N ARG A 108 4.90 11.74 -8.97
CA ARG A 108 4.38 10.61 -9.74
C ARG A 108 5.33 10.33 -10.93
N PRO A 109 5.79 9.08 -11.12
CA PRO A 109 6.51 8.72 -12.33
C PRO A 109 5.54 8.70 -13.52
N ASP A 110 5.80 9.54 -14.53
CA ASP A 110 5.02 9.64 -15.76
C ASP A 110 5.75 8.96 -16.92
N GLY A 111 4.99 8.23 -17.76
CA GLY A 111 5.46 7.73 -19.04
C GLY A 111 6.07 6.32 -19.01
N PRO A 112 6.34 5.75 -20.21
CA PRO A 112 6.31 4.32 -20.45
C PRO A 112 7.34 3.62 -19.57
N PHE A 113 6.86 2.73 -18.72
CA PHE A 113 7.67 1.95 -17.80
C PHE A 113 8.49 0.92 -18.57
N ASP A 114 9.55 1.38 -19.26
CA ASP A 114 10.58 0.49 -19.77
C ASP A 114 11.20 -0.21 -18.57
N SER A 115 11.13 -1.54 -18.62
CA SER A 115 11.36 -2.56 -17.60
C SER A 115 12.70 -2.51 -16.83
N ASP A 116 13.54 -1.51 -17.04
CA ASP A 116 14.95 -1.48 -16.66
C ASP A 116 15.23 -0.63 -15.41
N GLN A 117 14.45 -0.82 -14.33
CA GLN A 117 14.95 -0.45 -13.01
C GLN A 117 16.09 -1.39 -12.59
N GLN A 118 17.33 -1.04 -12.95
CA GLN A 118 18.53 -1.67 -12.40
C GLN A 118 18.65 -1.38 -10.90
N VAL A 119 18.43 -2.42 -10.09
CA VAL A 119 18.64 -2.37 -8.65
C VAL A 119 20.11 -2.67 -8.36
N GLU A 120 20.89 -1.64 -7.99
CA GLU A 120 22.26 -1.84 -7.52
C GLU A 120 22.24 -2.32 -6.06
N VAL A 121 22.39 -3.64 -5.86
CA VAL A 121 22.46 -4.26 -4.53
C VAL A 121 23.84 -4.05 -3.93
N LYS A 122 24.00 -2.97 -3.16
CA LYS A 122 25.25 -2.68 -2.43
C LYS A 122 25.39 -3.62 -1.22
N THR A 123 25.97 -4.80 -1.45
CA THR A 123 26.20 -5.79 -0.39
C THR A 123 27.42 -5.41 0.43
N THR A 124 27.25 -4.89 1.65
CA THR A 124 28.35 -4.53 2.57
C THR A 124 28.86 -5.69 3.42
N LEU A 125 28.85 -6.92 2.91
CA LEU A 125 29.36 -8.07 3.64
C LEU A 125 30.25 -8.93 2.74
N SER A 126 31.53 -8.53 2.64
CA SER A 126 32.59 -9.42 2.13
C SER A 126 32.62 -10.66 3.00
N ARG A 127 32.11 -11.78 2.49
CA ARG A 127 32.37 -13.10 3.06
C ARG A 127 33.86 -13.37 2.97
N GLY A 128 34.51 -13.49 4.13
CA GLY A 128 35.92 -13.84 4.26
C GLY A 128 36.25 -15.20 3.63
N PRO A 129 37.56 -15.53 3.52
CA PRO A 129 38.03 -16.67 2.74
C PRO A 129 37.45 -17.99 3.26
N MET A 130 36.91 -18.80 2.34
CA MET A 130 36.37 -20.13 2.62
C MET A 130 37.44 -21.00 3.28
N PHE A 131 37.16 -21.49 4.48
CA PHE A 131 37.83 -22.66 5.02
C PHE A 131 37.53 -23.84 4.08
N SER A 132 38.51 -24.23 3.27
CA SER A 132 38.49 -25.53 2.60
C SER A 132 38.95 -26.60 3.58
N GLU A 133 38.04 -27.52 3.90
CA GLU A 133 38.35 -28.80 4.53
C GLU A 133 39.32 -29.59 3.63
N VAL A 134 40.48 -29.97 4.18
CA VAL A 134 41.36 -30.99 3.59
C VAL A 134 41.61 -32.04 4.65
N ARG A 135 41.09 -33.23 4.35
CA ARG A 135 41.22 -34.56 4.97
C ARG A 135 42.21 -34.72 6.11
#